data_AF-A0A151J8P2-F1
#
_entry.id   AF-A0A151J8P2-F1
#
_cell.length_a   1.000
_cell.length_b   1.000
_cell.length_c   1.000
_cell.angle_alpha   90.00
_cell.angle_beta   90.00
_cell.angle_gamma   90.00
#
_symmetry.space_group_name_H-M   'P 1'
#
loop_
_entity.id
_entity.type
_entity.pdbx_description
1 polymer ?
#
loop_
_entity_poly.entity_id
_entity_poly.type
_entity_poly.pdbx_seq_one_letter_code
_entity_poly.pdbx_strand_id
1 'polypeptide(L)'
;MAQIKGDLTPSIKTVRKYLLEKYGDEILLINSGRSTVVCYKNTGYKVISDAWYQKRSDNPAEERLRVIREAATIIREDIRSVLFDVSSYPPSDTFLQNAESKIPESLKVFLSEVITKNRRFNTNNALRALQTKCTAIAHTIVSAVRPRSFYSSVKIGVGAFLYKKFGSKTLIDVLSSLGFSASYCEVLAYGNSCIHAGGSAILKGAFSTSRQSTDTGRFTQWEVYIA
;
A
#
# COMPACT_ATOMS: atom_id res chain seq x y z
N MET A 1 -21.67 -30.04 -53.48
CA MET A 1 -21.70 -28.83 -52.62
C MET A 1 -23.10 -28.26 -52.67
N ALA A 2 -23.87 -28.42 -51.60
CA ALA A 2 -25.25 -27.92 -51.55
C ALA A 2 -25.26 -26.48 -51.05
N GLN A 3 -25.70 -25.57 -51.91
CA GLN A 3 -25.85 -24.15 -51.63
C GLN A 3 -27.14 -23.94 -50.83
N ILE A 4 -27.04 -23.41 -49.60
CA ILE A 4 -28.19 -23.12 -48.74
C ILE A 4 -28.88 -21.86 -49.30
N LYS A 5 -30.05 -22.04 -49.92
CA LYS A 5 -30.96 -20.96 -50.35
C LYS A 5 -31.72 -20.38 -49.16
N GLY A 6 -31.57 -19.07 -48.94
CA GLY A 6 -32.65 -18.13 -48.57
C GLY A 6 -33.18 -18.11 -47.13
N ASP A 7 -32.85 -17.01 -46.43
CA ASP A 7 -33.74 -16.22 -45.54
C ASP A 7 -34.39 -16.85 -44.30
N LEU A 8 -33.70 -17.74 -43.59
CA LEU A 8 -33.99 -17.95 -42.18
C LEU A 8 -32.90 -17.33 -41.32
N THR A 9 -33.15 -16.12 -40.82
CA THR A 9 -32.43 -15.64 -39.64
C THR A 9 -32.78 -16.60 -38.49
N PRO A 10 -31.84 -17.43 -38.02
CA PRO A 10 -32.15 -18.42 -37.02
C PRO A 10 -32.58 -17.71 -35.73
N SER A 11 -33.68 -18.17 -35.15
CA SER A 11 -34.16 -17.66 -33.86
C SER A 11 -33.05 -17.80 -32.81
N ILE A 12 -32.96 -16.85 -31.87
CA ILE A 12 -31.97 -16.86 -30.79
C ILE A 12 -31.99 -18.19 -30.03
N LYS A 13 -33.16 -18.83 -29.88
CA LYS A 13 -33.28 -20.16 -29.27
C LYS A 13 -32.59 -21.25 -30.09
N THR A 14 -32.73 -21.20 -31.41
CA THR A 14 -32.10 -22.13 -32.35
C THR A 14 -30.58 -21.96 -32.34
N VAL A 15 -30.08 -20.72 -32.43
CA VAL A 15 -28.64 -20.42 -32.34
C VAL A 15 -28.07 -20.88 -31.00
N ARG A 16 -28.78 -20.65 -29.90
CA ARG A 16 -28.36 -21.09 -28.56
C ARG A 16 -28.25 -22.61 -28.47
N LYS A 17 -29.24 -23.34 -29.02
CA LYS A 17 -29.23 -24.79 -29.05
C LYS A 17 -28.05 -25.33 -29.85
N TYR A 18 -27.81 -24.82 -31.06
CA TYR A 18 -26.69 -25.24 -31.89
C TYR A 18 -25.33 -24.89 -31.27
N LEU A 19 -25.20 -23.74 -30.61
CA LEU A 19 -23.97 -23.35 -29.91
C LEU A 19 -23.69 -24.30 -28.73
N LEU A 20 -24.71 -24.67 -27.95
CA LEU A 20 -24.58 -25.65 -26.87
C LEU A 20 -24.30 -27.06 -27.40
N GLU A 21 -24.91 -27.49 -28.49
CA GLU A 21 -24.64 -28.80 -29.10
C GLU A 21 -23.21 -28.89 -29.68
N LYS A 22 -22.71 -27.81 -30.29
CA LYS A 22 -21.40 -27.80 -30.94
C LYS A 22 -20.23 -27.59 -29.99
N TYR A 23 -20.38 -26.70 -29.00
CA TYR A 23 -19.29 -26.29 -28.11
C TYR A 23 -19.48 -26.72 -26.66
N GLY A 24 -20.65 -27.27 -26.31
CA GLY A 24 -20.93 -27.85 -25.00
C GLY A 24 -20.52 -26.94 -23.85
N ASP A 25 -19.64 -27.46 -23.01
CA ASP A 25 -19.13 -26.79 -21.81
C ASP A 25 -17.98 -25.80 -22.05
N GLU A 26 -17.52 -25.63 -23.30
CA GLU A 26 -16.44 -24.67 -23.60
C GLU A 26 -16.93 -23.23 -23.72
N ILE A 27 -18.25 -23.00 -23.75
CA ILE A 27 -18.86 -21.68 -23.86
C ILE A 27 -19.73 -21.31 -22.66
N LEU A 28 -19.77 -20.02 -22.36
CA LEU A 28 -20.54 -19.37 -21.32
C LEU A 28 -21.50 -18.40 -22.00
N LEU A 29 -22.79 -18.61 -21.80
CA LEU A 29 -23.86 -17.80 -22.38
C LEU A 29 -24.44 -16.88 -21.30
N ILE A 30 -24.12 -15.58 -21.34
CA ILE A 30 -24.59 -14.58 -20.39
C ILE A 30 -25.70 -13.77 -21.06
N ASN A 31 -26.86 -13.68 -20.42
CA ASN A 31 -28.01 -12.96 -20.95
C ASN A 31 -28.13 -11.59 -20.26
N SER A 32 -27.61 -10.55 -20.91
CA SER A 32 -27.72 -9.18 -20.42
C SER A 32 -28.94 -8.51 -21.04
N GLY A 33 -30.14 -8.93 -20.64
CA GLY A 33 -31.46 -8.31 -20.92
C GLY A 33 -31.81 -7.97 -22.38
N ARG A 34 -31.02 -7.12 -23.02
CA ARG A 34 -31.05 -6.68 -24.42
C ARG A 34 -30.26 -7.58 -25.38
N SER A 35 -29.30 -8.38 -24.90
CA SER A 35 -28.51 -9.27 -25.76
C SER A 35 -27.98 -10.52 -25.04
N THR A 36 -27.74 -11.58 -25.81
CA THR A 36 -27.04 -12.78 -25.34
C THR A 36 -25.58 -12.68 -25.77
N VAL A 37 -24.68 -12.62 -24.79
CA VAL A 37 -23.23 -12.61 -25.00
C VAL A 37 -22.71 -14.05 -24.88
N VAL A 38 -21.94 -14.48 -25.87
CA VAL A 38 -21.30 -15.81 -25.90
C VAL A 38 -19.81 -15.62 -25.64
N CYS A 39 -19.29 -16.16 -24.54
CA CYS A 39 -17.87 -16.14 -24.20
C CYS A 39 -17.34 -17.56 -24.11
N TYR A 40 -16.21 -17.87 -24.75
CA TYR A 40 -15.53 -19.13 -24.50
C TYR A 40 -14.92 -19.12 -23.09
N LYS A 41 -15.20 -20.17 -22.29
CA LYS A 41 -14.69 -20.32 -20.92
C LYS A 41 -13.16 -20.32 -20.86
N ASN A 42 -12.51 -20.87 -21.89
CA ASN A 42 -11.05 -21.08 -21.92
C ASN A 42 -10.26 -20.04 -22.73
N THR A 43 -10.91 -19.14 -23.47
CA THR A 43 -10.17 -18.18 -24.32
C THR A 43 -9.41 -17.16 -23.48
N GLY A 44 -9.98 -16.71 -22.35
CA GLY A 44 -9.25 -15.85 -21.42
C GLY A 44 -8.01 -16.53 -20.84
N TYR A 45 -8.16 -17.78 -20.38
CA TYR A 45 -7.04 -18.56 -19.84
C TYR A 45 -5.94 -18.79 -20.88
N LYS A 46 -6.31 -19.19 -22.11
CA LYS A 46 -5.37 -19.37 -23.22
C LYS A 46 -4.65 -18.08 -23.59
N VAL A 47 -5.36 -16.96 -23.69
CA VAL A 47 -4.74 -15.66 -24.03
C VAL A 47 -3.74 -15.23 -22.95
N ILE A 48 -4.06 -15.43 -21.67
CA ILE A 48 -3.17 -15.09 -20.55
C ILE A 48 -1.97 -16.06 -20.50
N SER A 49 -2.21 -17.37 -20.67
CA SER A 49 -1.15 -18.37 -20.66
C SER A 49 -0.18 -18.18 -21.83
N ASP A 50 -0.71 -17.95 -23.03
CA ASP A 50 0.08 -17.78 -24.24
C ASP A 50 0.92 -16.51 -24.13
N ALA A 51 0.34 -15.39 -23.67
CA ALA A 51 1.07 -14.16 -23.43
C ALA A 51 2.22 -14.31 -22.40
N TRP A 52 2.08 -15.23 -21.43
CA TRP A 52 3.10 -15.51 -20.43
C TRP A 52 4.21 -16.42 -20.97
N TYR A 53 3.84 -17.55 -21.60
CA TYR A 53 4.78 -18.57 -22.05
C TYR A 53 5.53 -18.15 -23.33
N GLN A 54 4.93 -17.32 -24.19
CA GLN A 54 5.62 -16.79 -25.38
C GLN A 54 6.74 -15.80 -25.05
N LYS A 55 6.70 -15.18 -23.85
CA LYS A 55 7.73 -14.24 -23.38
C LYS A 55 8.83 -14.91 -22.55
N ARG A 56 8.80 -16.24 -22.45
CA ARG A 56 9.78 -17.00 -21.66
C ARG A 56 11.15 -16.92 -22.34
N SER A 57 12.18 -16.58 -21.57
CA SER A 57 13.56 -16.64 -22.08
C SER A 57 14.08 -18.07 -21.98
N ASP A 58 14.86 -18.49 -22.98
CA ASP A 58 15.56 -19.78 -22.98
C ASP A 58 16.69 -19.81 -21.94
N ASN A 59 17.21 -18.64 -21.56
CA ASN A 59 18.25 -18.54 -20.54
C ASN A 59 17.63 -18.58 -19.13
N PRO A 60 18.00 -19.56 -18.28
CA PRO A 60 17.45 -19.69 -16.93
C PRO A 60 17.73 -18.48 -16.03
N ALA A 61 18.85 -17.77 -16.22
CA ALA A 61 19.17 -16.59 -15.43
C ALA A 61 18.26 -15.40 -15.76
N GLU A 62 17.98 -15.21 -17.05
CA GLU A 62 17.12 -14.14 -17.53
C GLU A 62 15.65 -14.41 -17.17
N GLU A 63 15.22 -15.67 -17.25
CA GLU A 63 13.88 -16.08 -16.87
C GLU A 63 13.60 -15.81 -15.38
N ARG A 64 14.59 -16.03 -14.51
CA ARG A 64 14.47 -15.66 -13.09
C ARG A 64 14.26 -14.15 -12.89
N LEU A 65 14.97 -13.32 -13.65
CA LEU A 65 14.79 -11.87 -13.61
C LEU A 65 13.42 -11.44 -14.16
N ARG A 66 12.89 -12.12 -15.18
CA ARG A 66 11.54 -11.90 -15.70
C ARG A 66 10.49 -12.14 -14.62
N VAL A 67 10.56 -13.27 -13.93
CA VAL A 67 9.64 -13.60 -12.82
C VAL A 67 9.69 -12.54 -11.72
N ILE A 68 10.89 -12.07 -11.35
CA ILE A 68 11.05 -11.02 -10.33
C ILE A 68 10.43 -9.70 -10.80
N ARG A 69 10.61 -9.30 -12.06
CA ARG A 69 9.99 -8.08 -12.61
C ARG A 69 8.47 -8.15 -12.59
N GLU A 70 7.91 -9.31 -12.91
CA GLU A 70 6.46 -9.52 -12.91
C GLU A 70 5.90 -9.52 -11.49
N ALA A 71 6.56 -10.19 -10.55
CA ALA A 71 6.23 -10.10 -9.12
C ALA A 71 6.31 -8.65 -8.59
N ALA A 72 7.33 -7.89 -9.01
CA ALA A 72 7.46 -6.48 -8.65
C ALA A 72 6.31 -5.63 -9.23
N THR A 73 5.85 -5.92 -10.46
CA THR A 73 4.69 -5.26 -11.07
C THR A 73 3.43 -5.53 -10.26
N ILE A 74 3.17 -6.78 -9.88
CA ILE A 74 2.02 -7.15 -9.03
C ILE A 74 2.04 -6.37 -7.72
N ILE A 75 3.17 -6.42 -6.99
CA ILE A 75 3.32 -5.71 -5.71
C ILE A 75 3.13 -4.21 -5.90
N ARG A 76 3.68 -3.63 -6.98
CA ARG A 76 3.53 -2.21 -7.27
C ARG A 76 2.09 -1.82 -7.52
N GLU A 77 1.34 -2.60 -8.28
CA GLU A 77 -0.07 -2.32 -8.56
C GLU A 77 -0.97 -2.59 -7.35
N ASP A 78 -0.60 -3.50 -6.45
CA ASP A 78 -1.28 -3.65 -5.16
C ASP A 78 -1.04 -2.45 -4.24
N ILE A 79 0.20 -1.95 -4.16
CA ILE A 79 0.48 -0.66 -3.49
C ILE A 79 -0.31 0.46 -4.18
N ARG A 80 -0.41 0.39 -5.52
CA ARG A 80 -1.31 1.06 -6.49
C ARG A 80 -2.78 1.16 -6.07
N SER A 81 -3.33 0.07 -5.58
CA SER A 81 -4.78 -0.06 -5.41
C SER A 81 -5.25 0.34 -4.02
N VAL A 82 -4.36 0.34 -3.02
CA VAL A 82 -4.73 0.72 -1.65
C VAL A 82 -5.17 2.18 -1.58
N LEU A 83 -6.30 2.44 -0.94
CA LEU A 83 -6.75 3.80 -0.67
C LEU A 83 -6.18 4.27 0.66
N PHE A 84 -5.45 5.38 0.63
CA PHE A 84 -4.93 6.03 1.82
C PHE A 84 -5.70 7.32 2.06
N ASP A 85 -6.14 7.53 3.29
CA ASP A 85 -6.63 8.84 3.71
C ASP A 85 -5.45 9.78 3.95
N VAL A 86 -5.44 10.88 3.21
CA VAL A 86 -4.43 11.95 3.22
C VAL A 86 -5.08 13.26 3.71
N SER A 87 -6.39 13.25 4.01
CA SER A 87 -7.13 14.45 4.41
C SER A 87 -6.88 14.85 5.86
N SER A 88 -6.53 13.89 6.72
CA SER A 88 -6.31 14.11 8.15
C SER A 88 -5.13 13.31 8.67
N TYR A 89 -4.42 13.88 9.64
CA TYR A 89 -3.42 13.13 10.39
C TYR A 89 -4.09 12.40 11.57
N PRO A 90 -3.68 11.15 11.86
CA PRO A 90 -4.21 10.45 13.03
C PRO A 90 -3.74 11.13 14.33
N PRO A 91 -4.57 11.14 15.39
CA PRO A 91 -4.19 11.65 16.71
C PRO A 91 -2.95 10.95 17.29
N SER A 92 -2.19 11.64 18.14
CA SER A 92 -0.93 11.14 18.70
C SER A 92 -1.03 9.80 19.42
N ASP A 93 -2.17 9.50 20.06
CA ASP A 93 -2.36 8.29 20.86
C ASP A 93 -2.62 7.04 20.01
N THR A 94 -3.20 7.23 18.82
CA THR A 94 -3.50 6.16 17.85
C THR A 94 -2.52 6.13 16.70
N PHE A 95 -1.57 7.06 16.68
CA PHE A 95 -0.68 7.32 15.56
C PHE A 95 0.17 6.11 15.13
N LEU A 96 0.69 5.33 16.09
CA LEU A 96 1.45 4.09 15.82
C LEU A 96 0.58 2.83 15.83
N GLN A 97 -0.69 2.96 16.22
CA GLN A 97 -1.60 1.82 16.25
C GLN A 97 -1.96 1.43 14.81
N ASN A 98 -1.99 0.12 14.54
CA ASN A 98 -2.32 -0.42 13.22
C ASN A 98 -1.41 0.07 12.07
N ALA A 99 -0.14 0.38 12.33
CA ALA A 99 0.82 0.69 11.27
C ALA A 99 0.91 -0.44 10.22
N GLU A 100 0.65 -1.68 10.62
CA GLU A 100 0.64 -2.86 9.77
C GLU A 100 -0.58 -2.97 8.84
N SER A 101 -1.70 -2.34 9.19
CA SER A 101 -2.94 -2.44 8.40
C SER A 101 -2.86 -1.63 7.10
N LYS A 102 -2.03 -0.59 7.07
CA LYS A 102 -1.79 0.26 5.90
C LYS A 102 -0.89 -0.38 4.84
N ILE A 103 -0.39 -1.60 5.07
CA ILE A 103 0.53 -2.28 4.15
C ILE A 103 -0.25 -3.33 3.33
N PRO A 104 -0.12 -3.34 1.98
CA PRO A 104 -0.73 -4.37 1.15
C PRO A 104 -0.24 -5.78 1.50
N GLU A 105 -1.11 -6.77 1.38
CA GLU A 105 -0.81 -8.15 1.77
C GLU A 105 0.32 -8.76 0.92
N SER A 106 0.36 -8.47 -0.39
CA SER A 106 1.44 -8.94 -1.28
C SER A 106 2.81 -8.44 -0.85
N LEU A 107 2.91 -7.20 -0.35
CA LEU A 107 4.16 -6.66 0.18
C LEU A 107 4.55 -7.34 1.50
N LYS A 108 3.59 -7.68 2.36
CA LYS A 108 3.86 -8.42 3.61
C LYS A 108 4.43 -9.81 3.30
N VAL A 109 3.79 -10.54 2.39
CA VAL A 109 4.25 -11.87 1.94
C VAL A 109 5.64 -11.78 1.32
N PHE A 110 5.89 -10.78 0.47
CA PHE A 110 7.21 -10.57 -0.10
C PHE A 110 8.28 -10.33 0.97
N LEU A 111 8.03 -9.43 1.91
CA LEU A 111 8.98 -9.12 2.98
C LEU A 111 9.18 -10.29 3.94
N SER A 112 8.14 -11.09 4.21
CA SER A 112 8.30 -12.33 4.98
C SER A 112 9.17 -13.34 4.23
N GLU A 113 8.95 -13.53 2.93
CA GLU A 113 9.75 -14.46 2.11
C GLU A 113 11.21 -14.01 1.98
N VAL A 114 11.50 -12.70 1.96
CA VAL A 114 12.86 -12.19 1.84
C VAL A 114 13.59 -12.16 3.18
N ILE A 115 12.90 -11.72 4.25
CA ILE A 115 13.55 -11.39 5.53
C ILE A 115 13.40 -12.53 6.56
N THR A 116 12.22 -13.13 6.64
CA THR A 116 11.88 -14.12 7.69
C THR A 116 12.13 -15.57 7.27
N LYS A 117 12.17 -15.84 5.97
CA LYS A 117 12.39 -17.20 5.44
C LYS A 117 13.68 -17.81 6.00
N ASN A 118 13.58 -19.04 6.49
CA ASN A 118 14.66 -19.84 7.08
C ASN A 118 15.30 -19.29 8.37
N ARG A 119 14.75 -18.23 8.98
CA ARG A 119 15.20 -17.80 10.32
C ARG A 119 14.52 -18.64 11.40
N ARG A 120 15.31 -19.29 12.26
CA ARG A 120 14.80 -19.91 13.48
C ARG A 120 14.64 -18.85 14.56
N PHE A 121 13.43 -18.70 15.10
CA PHE A 121 13.15 -17.79 16.19
C PHE A 121 13.11 -18.57 17.50
N ASN A 122 14.13 -18.39 18.35
CA ASN A 122 14.17 -19.03 19.67
C ASN A 122 13.25 -18.34 20.70
N THR A 123 12.69 -17.16 20.39
CA THR A 123 11.94 -16.35 21.36
C THR A 123 10.92 -15.46 20.66
N ASN A 124 9.73 -15.32 21.25
CA ASN A 124 8.64 -14.46 20.75
C ASN A 124 9.07 -12.99 20.58
N ASN A 125 9.99 -12.50 21.42
CA ASN A 125 10.53 -11.13 21.33
C ASN A 125 11.33 -10.90 20.04
N ALA A 126 12.06 -11.91 19.56
CA ALA A 126 12.85 -11.80 18.34
C ALA A 126 11.96 -11.73 17.10
N LEU A 127 10.83 -12.47 17.10
CA LEU A 127 9.82 -12.41 16.05
C LEU A 127 9.20 -11.01 15.96
N ARG A 128 8.76 -10.46 17.09
CA ARG A 128 8.15 -9.11 17.14
C ARG A 128 9.12 -8.02 16.66
N ALA A 129 10.37 -8.06 17.10
CA ALA A 129 11.39 -7.11 16.66
C ALA A 129 11.61 -7.17 15.15
N LEU A 130 11.51 -8.35 14.53
CA LEU A 130 11.64 -8.50 13.09
C LEU A 130 10.40 -8.01 12.34
N GLN A 131 9.20 -8.27 12.85
CA GLN A 131 7.95 -7.73 12.30
C GLN A 131 7.96 -6.20 12.29
N THR A 132 8.45 -5.56 13.36
CA THR A 132 8.62 -4.10 13.41
C THR A 132 9.59 -3.61 12.33
N LYS A 133 10.70 -4.32 12.08
CA LYS A 133 11.63 -3.99 10.97
C LYS A 133 10.97 -4.16 9.60
N CYS A 134 10.24 -5.24 9.37
CA CYS A 134 9.48 -5.46 8.13
C CYS A 134 8.46 -4.34 7.92
N THR A 135 7.75 -3.93 8.97
CA THR A 135 6.79 -2.82 8.93
C THR A 135 7.47 -1.51 8.57
N ALA A 136 8.61 -1.19 9.20
CA ALA A 136 9.37 0.02 8.89
C ALA A 136 9.82 0.04 7.42
N ILE A 137 10.37 -1.08 6.93
CA ILE A 137 10.80 -1.21 5.52
C ILE A 137 9.60 -1.08 4.57
N ALA A 138 8.48 -1.72 4.88
CA ALA A 138 7.26 -1.64 4.08
C ALA A 138 6.76 -0.20 3.97
N HIS A 139 6.73 0.54 5.09
CA HIS A 139 6.35 1.95 5.11
C HIS A 139 7.28 2.80 4.24
N THR A 140 8.59 2.53 4.25
CA THR A 140 9.55 3.20 3.37
C THR A 140 9.31 2.87 1.89
N ILE A 141 9.03 1.60 1.55
CA ILE A 141 8.71 1.18 0.18
C ILE A 141 7.42 1.84 -0.31
N VAL A 142 6.34 1.79 0.48
CA VAL A 142 5.06 2.42 0.12
C VAL A 142 5.21 3.92 -0.05
N SER A 143 5.95 4.59 0.84
CA SER A 143 6.28 6.02 0.73
C SER A 143 7.10 6.34 -0.54
N ALA A 144 8.01 5.47 -0.94
CA ALA A 144 8.79 5.64 -2.18
C ALA A 144 7.94 5.42 -3.45
N VAL A 145 7.00 4.46 -3.42
CA VAL A 145 6.10 4.19 -4.55
C VAL A 145 5.03 5.30 -4.67
N ARG A 146 4.63 5.91 -3.55
CA ARG A 146 3.54 6.91 -3.46
C ARG A 146 3.90 8.11 -2.56
N PRO A 147 4.81 8.98 -2.99
CA PRO A 147 5.34 10.05 -2.13
C PRO A 147 4.33 11.11 -1.71
N ARG A 148 3.28 11.36 -2.50
CA ARG A 148 2.27 12.41 -2.22
C ARG A 148 0.93 11.87 -1.72
N SER A 149 0.74 10.56 -1.74
CA SER A 149 -0.55 9.92 -1.48
C SER A 149 -0.49 8.98 -0.28
N PHE A 150 0.61 8.97 0.47
CA PHE A 150 0.79 8.10 1.62
C PHE A 150 1.56 8.81 2.73
N TYR A 151 0.92 8.95 3.89
CA TYR A 151 1.57 9.37 5.12
C TYR A 151 1.98 8.14 5.94
N SER A 152 3.28 7.91 6.00
CA SER A 152 3.84 6.87 6.87
C SER A 152 3.79 7.33 8.33
N SER A 153 3.02 6.62 9.15
CA SER A 153 3.02 6.82 10.60
C SER A 153 4.41 6.60 11.19
N VAL A 154 5.14 5.58 10.74
CA VAL A 154 6.49 5.30 11.25
C VAL A 154 7.44 6.48 11.00
N LYS A 155 7.48 7.02 9.77
CA LYS A 155 8.39 8.12 9.40
C LYS A 155 8.03 9.45 10.08
N ILE A 156 6.74 9.79 10.14
CA ILE A 156 6.27 11.00 10.82
C ILE A 156 6.51 10.89 12.33
N GLY A 157 6.35 9.71 12.93
CA GLY A 157 6.60 9.49 14.37
C GLY A 157 8.05 9.70 14.75
N VAL A 158 8.98 9.17 13.94
CA VAL A 158 10.42 9.41 14.13
C VAL A 158 10.73 10.90 14.02
N GLY A 159 10.21 11.58 12.98
CA GLY A 159 10.40 13.01 12.80
C GLY A 159 9.84 13.86 13.93
N ALA A 160 8.60 13.58 14.38
CA ALA A 160 7.95 14.26 15.49
C ALA A 160 8.69 14.05 16.82
N PHE A 161 9.18 12.83 17.07
CA PHE A 161 10.00 12.52 18.25
C PHE A 161 11.31 13.31 18.23
N LEU A 162 12.01 13.35 17.10
CA LEU A 162 13.26 14.11 16.96
C LEU A 162 13.05 15.61 17.11
N TYR A 163 11.95 16.13 16.55
CA TYR A 163 11.58 17.52 16.70
C TYR A 163 11.33 17.87 18.16
N LYS A 164 10.55 17.06 18.87
CA LYS A 164 10.23 17.29 20.30
C LYS A 164 11.47 17.15 21.20
N LYS A 165 12.36 16.20 20.91
CA LYS A 165 13.53 15.90 21.76
C LYS A 165 14.72 16.83 21.52
N PHE A 166 15.00 17.18 20.26
CA PHE A 166 16.22 17.91 19.90
C PHE A 166 15.95 19.31 19.32
N GLY A 167 14.72 19.60 18.88
CA GLY A 167 14.37 20.91 18.30
C GLY A 167 15.14 21.29 17.03
N SER A 168 15.87 20.35 16.41
CA SER A 168 16.77 20.62 15.28
C SER A 168 16.14 20.26 13.95
N LYS A 169 15.98 21.26 13.08
CA LYS A 169 15.56 21.08 11.69
C LYS A 169 16.59 20.28 10.88
N THR A 170 17.88 20.61 11.03
CA THR A 170 18.97 19.98 10.27
C THR A 170 19.00 18.47 10.48
N LEU A 171 18.80 18.01 11.72
CA LEU A 171 18.79 16.58 12.03
C LEU A 171 17.65 15.84 11.31
N ILE A 172 16.46 16.46 11.30
CA ILE A 172 15.28 15.90 10.63
C ILE A 172 15.50 15.88 9.11
N ASP A 173 16.04 16.95 8.53
CA ASP A 173 16.31 17.04 7.10
C ASP A 173 17.38 16.01 6.65
N VAL A 174 18.42 15.76 7.46
CA VAL A 174 19.42 14.70 7.21
C VAL A 174 18.78 13.32 7.25
N LEU A 175 17.93 13.04 8.25
CA LEU A 175 17.28 11.73 8.33
C LEU A 175 16.18 11.55 7.27
N SER A 176 15.56 12.65 6.84
CA SER A 176 14.61 12.66 5.73
C SER A 176 15.32 12.39 4.41
N SER A 177 16.51 12.94 4.18
CA SER A 177 17.28 12.69 2.95
C SER A 177 17.79 11.25 2.86
N LEU A 178 18.04 10.61 4.01
CA LEU A 178 18.34 9.18 4.10
C LEU A 178 17.08 8.28 3.98
N GLY A 179 15.88 8.85 4.02
CA GLY A 179 14.61 8.13 3.90
C GLY A 179 14.05 7.54 5.20
N PHE A 180 14.69 7.78 6.35
CA PHE A 180 14.29 7.23 7.66
C PHE A 180 13.31 8.13 8.44
N SER A 181 13.18 9.39 8.07
CA SER A 181 12.24 10.35 8.68
C SER A 181 11.30 10.95 7.63
N ALA A 182 10.19 11.51 8.10
CA ALA A 182 9.42 12.47 7.31
C ALA A 182 10.16 13.81 7.21
N SER A 183 9.76 14.62 6.24
CA SER A 183 10.33 15.97 6.07
C SER A 183 9.95 16.88 7.24
N TYR A 184 10.77 17.89 7.51
CA TYR A 184 10.49 18.86 8.57
C TYR A 184 9.10 19.51 8.41
N CYS A 185 8.71 19.83 7.17
CA CYS A 185 7.40 20.41 6.87
C CYS A 185 6.24 19.47 7.21
N GLU A 186 6.35 18.18 6.90
CA GLU A 186 5.33 17.19 7.26
C GLU A 186 5.23 17.00 8.78
N VAL A 187 6.36 17.03 9.48
CA VAL A 187 6.39 16.94 10.95
C VAL A 187 5.71 18.16 11.59
N LEU A 188 5.93 19.36 11.06
CA LEU A 188 5.23 20.56 11.51
C LEU A 188 3.74 20.52 11.18
N ALA A 189 3.37 20.08 9.98
CA ALA A 189 1.97 19.92 9.58
C ALA A 189 1.24 18.94 10.50
N TYR A 190 1.89 17.83 10.83
CA TYR A 190 1.41 16.88 11.84
C TYR A 190 1.26 17.53 13.22
N GLY A 191 2.27 18.24 13.71
CA GLY A 191 2.22 18.94 14.99
C GLY A 191 1.07 19.94 15.06
N ASN A 192 0.87 20.73 14.01
CA ASN A 192 -0.26 21.64 13.88
C ASN A 192 -1.59 20.89 13.89
N SER A 193 -1.71 19.78 13.16
CA SER A 193 -2.91 18.94 13.17
C SER A 193 -3.23 18.40 14.57
N CYS A 194 -2.23 18.03 15.37
CA CYS A 194 -2.46 17.60 16.75
C CYS A 194 -2.97 18.73 17.65
N ILE A 195 -2.50 19.97 17.45
CA ILE A 195 -2.98 21.14 18.20
C ILE A 195 -4.44 21.45 17.82
N HIS A 196 -4.77 21.42 16.53
CA HIS A 196 -6.13 21.70 16.03
C HIS A 196 -7.12 20.56 16.31
N ALA A 197 -6.66 19.32 16.47
CA ALA A 197 -7.47 18.18 16.87
C ALA A 197 -7.95 18.23 18.34
N GLY A 198 -7.52 19.25 19.11
CA GLY A 198 -8.15 19.74 20.33
C GLY A 198 -8.86 18.70 21.20
N GLY A 199 -8.12 18.00 22.06
CA GLY A 199 -8.74 17.11 23.03
C GLY A 199 -7.81 16.23 23.84
N SER A 200 -6.72 16.76 24.40
CA SER A 200 -6.10 16.11 25.56
C SER A 200 -6.26 17.02 26.76
N ALA A 201 -7.21 16.65 27.62
CA ALA A 201 -7.20 17.11 29.00
C ALA A 201 -5.78 16.91 29.52
N ILE A 202 -5.14 17.98 29.98
CA ILE A 202 -3.85 17.90 30.67
C ILE A 202 -4.09 16.95 31.84
N LEU A 203 -3.55 15.72 31.75
CA LEU A 203 -3.58 14.80 32.88
C LEU A 203 -2.89 15.51 34.04
N LYS A 204 -3.54 15.59 35.21
CA LYS A 204 -2.94 16.13 36.42
C LYS A 204 -1.59 15.44 36.65
N GLY A 205 -0.49 16.20 36.52
CA GLY A 205 0.89 15.70 36.62
C GLY A 205 1.62 15.40 35.30
N ALA A 206 1.05 15.70 34.12
CA ALA A 206 1.77 15.53 32.85
C ALA A 206 2.66 16.75 32.52
N PHE A 207 3.94 16.48 32.25
CA PHE A 207 4.88 17.48 31.75
C PHE A 207 4.50 17.92 30.32
N SER A 208 3.94 19.12 30.18
CA SER A 208 3.76 19.76 28.88
C SER A 208 4.74 20.91 28.70
N THR A 209 5.63 20.79 27.70
CA THR A 209 6.45 21.91 27.23
C THR A 209 5.68 22.67 26.17
N SER A 210 5.00 23.75 26.54
CA SER A 210 4.38 24.66 25.57
C SER A 210 5.37 25.73 25.14
N ARG A 211 5.57 25.89 23.83
CA ARG A 211 6.37 26.97 23.25
C ARG A 211 5.42 28.10 22.87
N GLN A 212 5.33 29.15 23.68
CA GLN A 212 4.68 30.39 23.24
C GLN A 212 5.71 31.24 22.49
N SER A 213 5.42 31.58 21.23
CA SER A 213 6.19 32.57 20.50
C SER A 213 5.68 33.95 20.89
N THR A 214 6.46 34.72 21.64
CA THR A 214 6.22 36.15 21.78
C THR A 214 6.78 36.89 20.57
N ASP A 215 5.99 37.79 20.02
CA ASP A 215 6.18 38.45 18.71
C ASP A 215 7.28 39.54 18.69
N THR A 216 8.21 39.47 19.63
CA THR A 216 9.32 40.42 19.73
C THR A 216 10.60 39.61 19.94
N GLY A 217 11.36 39.46 18.86
CA GLY A 217 12.58 38.66 18.83
C GLY A 217 13.61 39.12 19.87
N ARG A 218 13.58 38.49 21.05
CA ARG A 218 14.71 38.28 21.97
C ARG A 218 14.30 37.41 23.17
N PHE A 219 15.14 36.41 23.42
CA PHE A 219 15.20 35.49 24.58
C PHE A 219 14.03 34.50 24.78
N THR A 220 14.36 33.21 24.64
CA THR A 220 13.57 32.08 25.11
C THR A 220 13.67 31.98 26.63
N GLN A 221 12.61 32.35 27.34
CA GLN A 221 12.49 32.04 28.76
C GLN A 221 11.87 30.65 28.92
N TRP A 222 12.52 29.79 29.70
CA TRP A 222 12.03 28.47 30.06
C TRP A 222 11.22 28.60 31.35
N GLU A 223 9.90 28.60 31.27
CA GLU A 223 9.07 28.46 32.47
C GLU A 223 8.61 27.01 32.62
N VAL A 224 8.97 26.42 33.76
CA VAL A 224 8.46 25.12 34.21
C VAL A 224 7.27 25.42 35.10
N TYR A 225 6.06 25.19 34.60
CA TYR A 225 4.87 25.17 35.43
C TYR A 225 4.65 23.77 35.96
N ILE A 226 4.67 23.64 37.28
CA ILE A 226 4.12 22.49 37.99
C ILE A 226 2.68 22.89 38.33
N ALA A 227 1.71 22.16 37.79
CA ALA A 227 0.30 22.24 38.19
C ALA A 227 -0.04 21.07 39.11
#